data_AF-A0A9L0RT41-F1
#
_entry.id   AF-A0A9L0RT41-F1
#
_cell.length_a   1.000
_cell.length_b   1.000
_cell.length_c   1.000
_cell.angle_alpha   90.00
_cell.angle_beta   90.00
_cell.angle_gamma   90.00
#
_symmetry.space_group_name_H-M   'P 1'
#
loop_
_entity.id
_entity.type
_entity.pdbx_description
1 polymer ?
#
loop_
_entity_poly.entity_id
_entity_poly.type
_entity_poly.pdbx_seq_one_letter_code
_entity_poly.pdbx_strand_id
1 'polypeptide(L)'
;MEPVSLQDFACALDPASLPRVLRVCSGVYFQGSIYEISGNECCLSTGDLMKVTHIRLQTAVCENPGTGQTMELAPNFHGHFHPLTGPQSYGTLEELVSAATQCSKKLPICFLSTHRITTETRVVPEDQPLMLEAVEMHFRTRCARCVLDTGAHQVVLHLPLSQKGPFWEWKPGTPRTLLQVLQDPALRHLLFTCPTLPWRSLILRPKYELQAIMHIITSLRAAATPSAAQSQDEDLTRGFQGQLKYVQQDSSPQEGPEAH
;
A
#
# COMPACT_ATOMS: atom_id res chain seq x y z
N MET A 1 -21.44 -10.20 9.88
CA MET A 1 -20.41 -9.36 9.25
C MET A 1 -19.66 -8.70 10.38
N GLU A 2 -18.35 -8.89 10.46
CA GLU A 2 -17.52 -8.20 11.44
C GLU A 2 -17.31 -6.73 11.02
N PRO A 3 -17.23 -5.79 11.96
CA PRO A 3 -16.94 -4.40 11.64
C PRO A 3 -15.51 -4.28 11.07
N VAL A 4 -15.35 -3.48 10.02
CA VAL A 4 -14.05 -3.16 9.41
C VAL A 4 -13.78 -1.67 9.54
N SER A 5 -12.50 -1.28 9.57
CA SER A 5 -12.17 0.15 9.53
C SER A 5 -12.58 0.76 8.18
N LEU A 6 -12.89 2.06 8.16
CA LEU A 6 -13.26 2.74 6.92
C LEU A 6 -12.10 2.73 5.90
N GLN A 7 -10.85 2.75 6.39
CA GLN A 7 -9.66 2.66 5.56
C GLN A 7 -9.50 1.27 4.96
N ASP A 8 -9.67 0.21 5.73
CA ASP A 8 -9.60 -1.17 5.21
C ASP A 8 -10.71 -1.42 4.20
N PHE A 9 -11.92 -0.91 4.46
CA PHE A 9 -13.01 -0.92 3.49
C PHE A 9 -12.60 -0.23 2.19
N ALA A 10 -12.08 1.00 2.26
CA ALA A 10 -11.66 1.77 1.09
C ALA A 10 -10.55 1.08 0.30
N CYS A 11 -9.56 0.50 0.99
CA CYS A 11 -8.47 -0.26 0.40
C CYS A 11 -8.94 -1.57 -0.25
N ALA A 12 -9.98 -2.20 0.31
CA ALA A 12 -10.50 -3.46 -0.20
C ALA A 12 -11.49 -3.30 -1.36
N LEU A 13 -12.19 -2.15 -1.40
CA LEU A 13 -13.30 -1.87 -2.28
C LEU A 13 -12.91 -1.92 -3.78
N ASP A 14 -13.69 -2.66 -4.57
CA ASP A 14 -13.70 -2.51 -6.03
C ASP A 14 -14.53 -1.28 -6.40
N PRO A 15 -13.94 -0.25 -7.05
CA PRO A 15 -14.67 0.95 -7.47
C PRO A 15 -15.88 0.66 -8.38
N ALA A 16 -15.84 -0.41 -9.18
CA ALA A 16 -16.96 -0.80 -10.03
C ALA A 16 -18.17 -1.30 -9.24
N SER A 17 -17.98 -1.62 -7.96
CA SER A 17 -19.04 -2.12 -7.07
C SER A 17 -19.82 -1.02 -6.35
N LEU A 18 -19.51 0.25 -6.60
CA LEU A 18 -20.22 1.40 -6.05
C LEU A 18 -21.56 1.65 -6.78
N PRO A 19 -22.58 2.17 -6.08
CA PRO A 19 -22.56 2.64 -4.68
C PRO A 19 -22.71 1.51 -3.65
N ARG A 20 -22.19 1.72 -2.43
CA ARG A 20 -22.30 0.78 -1.30
C ARG A 20 -22.89 1.48 -0.06
N VAL A 21 -23.82 0.83 0.64
CA VAL A 21 -24.38 1.34 1.90
C VAL A 21 -23.65 0.70 3.07
N LEU A 22 -23.10 1.53 3.95
CA LEU A 22 -22.40 1.17 5.17
C LEU A 22 -23.26 1.60 6.37
N ARG A 23 -23.21 0.81 7.44
CA ARG A 23 -23.74 1.21 8.75
C ARG A 23 -22.58 1.54 9.67
N VAL A 24 -22.62 2.70 10.29
CA VAL A 24 -21.61 3.13 11.26
C VAL A 24 -21.75 2.26 12.52
N CYS A 25 -20.68 1.57 12.90
CA CYS A 25 -20.64 0.79 14.13
C CYS A 25 -20.07 1.62 15.28
N SER A 26 -18.90 2.20 15.07
CA SER A 26 -18.21 3.08 16.02
C SER A 26 -17.11 3.83 15.27
N GLY A 27 -16.62 4.93 15.85
CA GLY A 27 -15.51 5.68 15.27
C GLY A 27 -15.19 6.95 16.05
N VAL A 28 -13.95 7.37 15.96
CA VAL A 28 -13.50 8.73 16.32
C VAL A 28 -12.96 9.35 15.04
N TYR A 29 -13.39 10.57 14.76
CA TYR A 29 -12.97 11.33 13.59
C TYR A 29 -12.18 12.52 14.09
N PHE A 30 -11.11 12.89 13.38
CA PHE A 30 -10.43 14.14 13.69
C PHE A 30 -11.34 15.31 13.36
N GLN A 31 -11.25 16.37 14.15
CA GLN A 31 -11.95 17.61 13.85
C GLN A 31 -11.58 18.05 12.42
N GLY A 32 -12.59 18.36 11.62
CA GLY A 32 -12.40 18.68 10.21
C GLY A 32 -12.18 17.49 9.27
N SER A 33 -12.61 16.27 9.63
CA SER A 33 -12.53 15.11 8.72
C SER A 33 -13.82 14.80 7.97
N ILE A 34 -14.96 15.27 8.47
CA ILE A 34 -16.28 15.03 7.87
C ILE A 34 -16.98 16.36 7.65
N TYR A 35 -17.27 16.69 6.39
CA TYR A 35 -17.97 17.90 6.01
C TYR A 35 -19.18 17.62 5.15
N GLU A 36 -20.29 18.28 5.45
CA GLU A 36 -21.43 18.45 4.54
C GLU A 36 -21.02 19.20 3.27
N ILE A 37 -21.79 19.05 2.19
CA ILE A 37 -21.64 19.82 0.94
C ILE A 37 -21.49 21.33 1.21
N SER A 38 -22.16 21.83 2.25
CA SER A 38 -22.13 23.23 2.69
C SER A 38 -20.83 23.64 3.42
N GLY A 39 -19.89 22.70 3.63
CA GLY A 39 -18.62 22.94 4.32
C GLY A 39 -18.73 22.91 5.85
N ASN A 40 -19.87 22.52 6.40
CA ASN A 40 -20.06 22.41 7.84
C ASN A 40 -19.54 21.06 8.34
N GLU A 41 -18.81 21.07 9.46
CA GLU A 41 -18.41 19.85 10.15
C GLU A 41 -19.65 19.10 10.66
N CYS A 42 -19.65 17.78 10.55
CA CYS A 42 -20.71 16.95 11.11
C CYS A 42 -20.17 15.68 11.78
N CYS A 43 -20.99 15.09 12.64
CA CYS A 43 -20.64 13.89 13.40
C CYS A 43 -21.45 12.69 12.90
N LEU A 44 -20.83 11.52 12.96
CA LEU A 44 -21.44 10.23 12.63
C LEU A 44 -21.70 9.43 13.91
N SER A 45 -22.95 9.04 14.11
CA SER A 45 -23.39 8.23 15.26
C SER A 45 -23.44 6.75 14.91
N THR A 46 -23.28 5.89 15.92
CA THR A 46 -23.53 4.45 15.77
C THR A 46 -24.95 4.22 15.27
N GLY A 47 -25.09 3.43 14.21
CA GLY A 47 -26.36 3.13 13.55
C GLY A 47 -26.63 3.97 12.30
N ASP A 48 -25.93 5.09 12.11
CA ASP A 48 -26.09 5.94 10.92
C ASP A 48 -25.75 5.16 9.64
N LEU A 49 -26.48 5.47 8.57
CA LEU A 49 -26.28 4.87 7.26
C LEU A 49 -25.57 5.85 6.33
N MET A 50 -24.50 5.36 5.72
CA MET A 50 -23.69 6.10 4.76
C MET A 50 -23.63 5.35 3.42
N LYS A 51 -24.15 5.95 2.36
CA LYS A 51 -24.04 5.44 1.00
C LYS A 51 -22.79 5.99 0.33
N VAL A 52 -21.72 5.22 0.29
CA VAL A 52 -20.51 5.56 -0.48
C VAL A 52 -20.88 5.52 -1.97
N THR A 53 -20.56 6.61 -2.67
CA THR A 53 -20.87 6.82 -4.10
C THR A 53 -19.61 6.91 -4.95
N HIS A 54 -18.51 7.39 -4.38
CA HIS A 54 -17.24 7.50 -5.08
C HIS A 54 -16.07 7.30 -4.12
N ILE A 55 -14.94 6.84 -4.67
CA ILE A 55 -13.66 6.71 -3.97
C ILE A 55 -12.56 7.28 -4.85
N ARG A 56 -11.66 8.07 -4.26
CA ARG A 56 -10.56 8.73 -4.97
C ARG A 56 -9.25 8.53 -4.23
N LEU A 57 -8.20 8.10 -4.94
CA LEU A 57 -6.85 8.07 -4.39
C LEU A 57 -6.38 9.50 -4.11
N GLN A 58 -6.07 9.80 -2.86
CA GLN A 58 -5.54 11.10 -2.42
C GLN A 58 -4.02 11.12 -2.47
N THR A 59 -3.39 10.15 -1.82
CA THR A 59 -1.93 9.94 -1.83
C THR A 59 -1.63 8.45 -1.65
N ALA A 60 -0.39 8.05 -1.89
CA ALA A 60 0.10 6.74 -1.48
C ALA A 60 1.34 6.92 -0.61
N VAL A 61 1.33 6.34 0.59
CA VAL A 61 2.49 6.33 1.46
C VAL A 61 3.38 5.16 1.05
N CYS A 62 4.61 5.47 0.63
CA CYS A 62 5.68 4.48 0.58
C CYS A 62 6.25 4.31 1.98
N GLU A 63 6.49 3.08 2.39
CA GLU A 63 7.14 2.73 3.64
C GLU A 63 8.36 1.86 3.35
N ASN A 64 9.52 2.23 3.92
CA ASN A 64 10.69 1.38 3.93
C ASN A 64 10.54 0.34 5.05
N PRO A 65 10.42 -0.96 4.71
CA PRO A 65 10.16 -2.00 5.71
C PRO A 65 11.33 -2.21 6.69
N GLY A 66 12.55 -1.80 6.33
CA GLY A 66 13.73 -1.95 7.17
C GLY A 66 13.93 -0.80 8.17
N THR A 67 13.55 0.42 7.80
CA THR A 67 13.78 1.62 8.63
C THR A 67 12.50 2.24 9.20
N GLY A 68 11.32 1.85 8.71
CA GLY A 68 10.05 2.47 9.05
C GLY A 68 9.87 3.90 8.49
N GLN A 69 10.83 4.40 7.70
CA GLN A 69 10.71 5.71 7.08
C GLN A 69 9.58 5.72 6.05
N THR A 70 8.84 6.83 6.01
CA THR A 70 7.69 7.00 5.11
C THR A 70 7.87 8.21 4.19
N MET A 71 7.30 8.12 2.99
CA MET A 71 7.29 9.17 1.97
C MET A 71 5.94 9.17 1.26
N GLU A 72 5.32 10.33 1.12
CA GLU A 72 4.07 10.44 0.37
C GLU A 72 4.33 10.59 -1.13
N LEU A 73 3.59 9.80 -1.91
CA LEU A 73 3.53 9.88 -3.35
C LEU A 73 2.21 10.52 -3.78
N ALA A 74 2.32 11.45 -4.73
CA ALA A 74 1.16 12.00 -5.40
C ALA A 74 0.48 10.93 -6.28
N PRO A 75 -0.85 10.99 -6.48
CA PRO A 75 -1.58 10.02 -7.32
C PRO A 75 -1.09 9.94 -8.77
N ASN A 76 -0.49 11.01 -9.28
CA ASN A 76 0.07 11.12 -10.63
C ASN A 76 1.58 10.80 -10.69
N PHE A 77 2.13 10.15 -9.67
CA PHE A 77 3.52 9.73 -9.68
C PHE A 77 3.84 8.83 -10.88
N HIS A 78 4.89 9.19 -11.63
CA HIS A 78 5.24 8.56 -12.90
C HIS A 78 6.27 7.41 -12.78
N GLY A 79 6.72 7.07 -11.57
CA GLY A 79 7.63 5.94 -11.37
C GLY A 79 6.95 4.60 -11.61
N HIS A 80 7.76 3.62 -12.00
CA HIS A 80 7.32 2.25 -12.24
C HIS A 80 7.68 1.33 -11.08
N PHE A 81 6.74 0.48 -10.70
CA PHE A 81 6.86 -0.47 -9.61
C PHE A 81 6.99 -1.89 -10.15
N HIS A 82 7.92 -2.63 -9.58
CA HIS A 82 8.13 -4.04 -9.88
C HIS A 82 7.89 -4.87 -8.62
N PRO A 83 6.96 -5.85 -8.65
CA PRO A 83 6.67 -6.66 -7.48
C PRO A 83 7.82 -7.62 -7.16
N LEU A 84 8.24 -7.58 -5.91
CA LEU A 84 9.07 -8.58 -5.26
C LEU A 84 8.14 -9.64 -4.66
N THR A 85 8.36 -10.89 -5.04
CA THR A 85 7.58 -12.02 -4.53
C THR A 85 8.45 -12.92 -3.68
N GLY A 86 7.83 -13.63 -2.75
CA GLY A 86 8.50 -14.60 -1.90
C GLY A 86 8.35 -14.32 -0.40
N PRO A 87 8.43 -15.35 0.44
CA PRO A 87 8.42 -15.21 1.88
C PRO A 87 9.78 -14.70 2.36
N GLN A 88 9.84 -13.44 2.80
CA GLN A 88 11.04 -12.79 3.37
C GLN A 88 12.25 -12.74 2.39
N SER A 89 13.24 -11.91 2.71
CA SER A 89 14.51 -11.89 1.98
C SER A 89 15.33 -13.14 2.28
N TYR A 90 15.85 -13.82 1.26
CA TYR A 90 16.79 -14.93 1.41
C TYR A 90 18.19 -14.41 1.75
N GLY A 91 18.84 -14.98 2.76
CA GLY A 91 20.17 -14.57 3.22
C GLY A 91 21.30 -15.04 2.31
N THR A 92 21.09 -16.13 1.57
CA THR A 92 22.06 -16.71 0.63
C THR A 92 21.40 -17.15 -0.67
N LEU A 93 22.20 -17.33 -1.73
CA LEU A 93 21.69 -17.91 -2.98
C LEU A 93 21.24 -19.36 -2.78
N GLU A 94 21.90 -20.11 -1.91
CA GLU A 94 21.49 -21.47 -1.54
C GLU A 94 20.06 -21.50 -1.00
N GLU A 95 19.72 -20.60 -0.06
CA GLU A 95 18.36 -20.49 0.48
C GLU A 95 17.31 -20.18 -0.60
N LEU A 96 17.61 -19.24 -1.50
CA LEU A 96 16.72 -18.88 -2.62
C LEU A 96 16.50 -20.07 -3.56
N VAL A 97 17.58 -20.77 -3.93
CA VAL A 97 17.53 -21.97 -4.78
C VAL A 97 16.74 -23.10 -4.10
N SER A 98 17.00 -23.35 -2.81
CA SER A 98 16.30 -24.37 -2.04
C SER A 98 14.81 -24.08 -1.95
N ALA A 99 14.43 -22.82 -1.68
CA ALA A 99 13.03 -22.42 -1.63
C ALA A 99 12.33 -22.57 -2.99
N ALA A 100 12.97 -22.18 -4.08
CA ALA A 100 12.42 -22.37 -5.42
C ALA A 100 12.17 -23.85 -5.74
N THR A 101 13.12 -24.72 -5.37
CA THR A 101 13.02 -26.17 -5.56
C THR A 101 11.90 -26.77 -4.70
N GLN A 102 11.78 -26.37 -3.43
CA GLN A 102 10.72 -26.83 -2.51
C GLN A 102 9.33 -26.42 -2.99
N CYS A 103 9.19 -25.24 -3.58
CA CYS A 103 7.94 -24.77 -4.17
C CYS A 103 7.61 -25.43 -5.53
N SER A 104 8.36 -26.46 -5.96
CA SER A 104 8.21 -27.10 -7.27
C SER A 104 8.27 -26.13 -8.46
N LYS A 105 8.95 -24.98 -8.30
CA LYS A 105 9.09 -24.01 -9.40
C LYS A 105 10.10 -24.56 -10.40
N LYS A 106 9.74 -24.57 -11.68
CA LYS A 106 10.68 -24.88 -12.76
C LYS A 106 11.59 -23.68 -12.98
N LEU A 107 12.90 -23.90 -13.01
CA LEU A 107 13.85 -22.91 -13.52
C LEU A 107 13.56 -22.64 -15.01
N PRO A 108 13.78 -21.42 -15.51
CA PRO A 108 14.44 -20.32 -14.83
C PRO A 108 13.54 -19.54 -13.86
N ILE A 109 14.14 -18.98 -12.81
CA ILE A 109 13.49 -17.99 -11.94
C ILE A 109 14.25 -16.66 -12.01
N CYS A 110 13.53 -15.60 -11.75
CA CYS A 110 14.03 -14.25 -11.72
C CYS A 110 14.24 -13.82 -10.28
N PHE A 111 15.36 -13.15 -9.98
CA PHE A 111 15.64 -12.64 -8.65
C PHE A 111 16.46 -11.36 -8.71
N LEU A 112 16.56 -10.67 -7.60
CA LEU A 112 17.42 -9.51 -7.42
C LEU A 112 18.08 -9.51 -6.05
N SER A 113 19.17 -8.77 -5.94
CA SER A 113 19.82 -8.46 -4.68
C SER A 113 19.81 -6.97 -4.46
N THR A 114 19.50 -6.54 -3.25
CA THR A 114 19.64 -5.12 -2.86
C THR A 114 21.08 -4.77 -2.49
N HIS A 115 22.01 -5.73 -2.58
CA HIS A 115 23.44 -5.50 -2.45
C HIS A 115 24.11 -5.68 -3.80
N ARG A 116 25.17 -4.89 -4.03
CA ARG A 116 26.04 -5.10 -5.18
C ARG A 116 26.72 -6.47 -5.09
N ILE A 117 26.78 -7.19 -6.20
CA ILE A 117 27.47 -8.47 -6.28
C ILE A 117 28.75 -8.25 -7.07
N THR A 118 29.90 -8.50 -6.45
CA THR A 118 31.20 -8.39 -7.11
C THR A 118 31.69 -9.79 -7.46
N THR A 119 31.86 -10.07 -8.74
CA THR A 119 32.51 -11.28 -9.24
C THR A 119 33.89 -10.92 -9.80
N GLU A 120 34.72 -11.92 -10.08
CA GLU A 120 36.05 -11.71 -10.69
C GLU A 120 35.98 -11.00 -12.04
N THR A 121 34.90 -11.20 -12.78
CA THR A 121 34.73 -10.71 -14.15
C THR A 121 33.84 -9.47 -14.25
N ARG A 122 32.96 -9.23 -13.26
CA ARG A 122 31.95 -8.17 -13.36
C ARG A 122 31.38 -7.75 -12.01
N VAL A 123 30.90 -6.51 -11.93
CA VAL A 123 30.04 -6.05 -10.85
C VAL A 123 28.59 -6.03 -11.33
N VAL A 124 27.71 -6.71 -10.60
CA VAL A 124 26.25 -6.58 -10.76
C VAL A 124 25.77 -5.49 -9.82
N PRO A 125 25.13 -4.42 -10.34
CA PRO A 125 24.54 -3.38 -9.52
C PRO A 125 23.44 -3.91 -8.59
N GLU A 126 23.15 -3.15 -7.55
CA GLU A 126 21.98 -3.35 -6.68
C GLU A 126 20.68 -3.29 -7.51
N ASP A 127 19.68 -4.06 -7.10
CA ASP A 127 18.34 -4.16 -7.71
C ASP A 127 18.32 -4.55 -9.20
N GLN A 128 19.47 -4.98 -9.72
CA GLN A 128 19.58 -5.46 -11.09
C GLN A 128 18.99 -6.88 -11.18
N PRO A 129 17.99 -7.12 -12.05
CA PRO A 129 17.42 -8.44 -12.23
C PRO A 129 18.42 -9.45 -12.79
N LEU A 130 18.42 -10.64 -12.20
CA LEU A 130 19.19 -11.81 -12.62
C LEU A 130 18.24 -12.98 -12.87
N MET A 131 18.51 -13.73 -13.94
CA MET A 131 17.78 -14.96 -14.25
C MET A 131 18.60 -16.17 -13.83
N LEU A 132 18.16 -16.89 -12.80
CA LEU A 132 18.75 -18.17 -12.40
C LEU A 132 18.27 -19.25 -13.38
N GLU A 133 19.16 -19.78 -14.20
CA GLU A 133 18.85 -20.82 -15.19
C GLU A 133 19.04 -22.23 -14.65
N ALA A 134 20.12 -22.45 -13.90
CA ALA A 134 20.51 -23.77 -13.42
C ALA A 134 21.43 -23.67 -12.19
N VAL A 135 21.63 -24.80 -11.52
CA VAL A 135 22.68 -24.99 -10.54
C VAL A 135 23.65 -26.02 -11.09
N GLU A 136 24.93 -25.66 -11.17
CA GLU A 136 25.97 -26.48 -11.78
C GLU A 136 27.25 -26.52 -10.97
N MET A 137 28.11 -27.48 -11.29
CA MET A 137 29.46 -27.58 -10.70
C MET A 137 30.42 -26.76 -11.55
N HIS A 138 30.93 -25.66 -10.99
CA HIS A 138 31.91 -24.78 -11.64
C HIS A 138 33.17 -24.70 -10.77
N PHE A 139 34.33 -25.05 -11.32
CA PHE A 139 35.62 -25.12 -10.59
C PHE A 139 35.55 -25.86 -9.24
N ARG A 140 34.83 -27.00 -9.19
CA ARG A 140 34.59 -27.82 -7.98
C ARG A 140 33.71 -27.16 -6.90
N THR A 141 33.13 -26.01 -7.17
CA THR A 141 32.14 -25.34 -6.31
C THR A 141 30.75 -25.44 -6.94
N ARG A 142 29.72 -25.63 -6.11
CA ARG A 142 28.33 -25.50 -6.59
C ARG A 142 28.02 -24.03 -6.82
N CYS A 143 27.68 -23.69 -8.06
CA CYS A 143 27.36 -22.34 -8.48
C CYS A 143 25.97 -22.29 -9.11
N ALA A 144 25.28 -21.18 -8.84
CA ALA A 144 24.12 -20.74 -9.59
C ALA A 144 24.59 -20.16 -10.93
N ARG A 145 24.06 -20.72 -12.03
CA ARG A 145 24.20 -20.17 -13.37
C ARG A 145 23.16 -19.07 -13.55
N CYS A 146 23.61 -17.83 -13.51
CA CYS A 146 22.77 -16.66 -13.60
C CYS A 146 23.02 -15.90 -14.91
N VAL A 147 21.96 -15.46 -15.57
CA VAL A 147 22.05 -14.60 -16.75
C VAL A 147 21.68 -13.18 -16.34
N LEU A 148 22.58 -12.25 -16.65
CA LEU A 148 22.38 -10.82 -16.53
C LEU A 148 22.05 -10.26 -17.91
N ASP A 149 20.86 -9.67 -18.06
CA ASP A 149 20.52 -8.91 -19.25
C ASP A 149 21.00 -7.46 -19.12
N THR A 150 21.81 -7.01 -20.08
CA THR A 150 22.37 -5.65 -20.13
C THR A 150 21.76 -4.82 -21.26
N GLY A 151 20.68 -5.32 -21.89
CA GLY A 151 20.03 -4.73 -23.04
C GLY A 151 20.77 -5.02 -24.36
N ALA A 152 22.08 -4.78 -24.41
CA ALA A 152 22.90 -5.03 -25.60
C ALA A 152 23.33 -6.50 -25.73
N HIS A 153 23.65 -7.15 -24.60
CA HIS A 153 24.10 -8.54 -24.56
C HIS A 153 23.66 -9.21 -23.26
N GLN A 154 23.47 -10.53 -23.31
CA GLN A 154 23.31 -11.37 -22.13
C GLN A 154 24.67 -11.83 -21.65
N VAL A 155 24.93 -11.70 -20.35
CA VAL A 155 26.17 -12.13 -19.72
C VAL A 155 25.87 -13.22 -18.70
N VAL A 156 26.56 -14.34 -18.84
CA VAL A 156 26.47 -15.47 -17.91
C VAL A 156 27.42 -15.23 -16.74
N LEU A 157 26.91 -15.39 -15.53
CA LEU A 157 27.61 -15.29 -14.27
C LEU A 157 27.47 -16.62 -13.52
N HIS A 158 28.57 -17.12 -12.96
CA HIS A 158 28.56 -18.26 -12.06
C HIS A 158 28.72 -17.74 -10.63
N LEU A 159 27.60 -17.66 -9.89
CA LEU A 159 27.61 -17.16 -8.52
C LEU A 159 27.67 -18.35 -7.55
N PRO A 160 28.64 -18.40 -6.61
CA PRO A 160 28.67 -19.46 -5.60
C PRO A 160 27.35 -19.52 -4.82
N LEU A 161 26.86 -20.71 -4.49
CA LEU A 161 25.63 -20.82 -3.67
C LEU A 161 25.78 -20.18 -2.28
N SER A 162 27.01 -20.11 -1.76
CA SER A 162 27.37 -19.41 -0.52
C SER A 162 27.36 -17.88 -0.64
N GLN A 163 27.08 -17.32 -1.82
CA GLN A 163 26.97 -15.88 -2.03
C GLN A 163 25.91 -15.32 -1.07
N LYS A 164 26.33 -14.32 -0.29
CA LYS A 164 25.46 -13.66 0.69
C LYS A 164 24.63 -12.56 0.04
N GLY A 165 23.40 -12.47 0.52
CA GLY A 165 22.36 -11.53 0.12
C GLY A 165 22.11 -10.47 1.19
N PRO A 166 20.99 -9.75 1.07
CA PRO A 166 19.68 -10.34 0.82
C PRO A 166 19.28 -10.50 -0.66
N PHE A 167 18.47 -11.52 -0.94
CA PHE A 167 17.89 -11.81 -2.26
C PHE A 167 16.37 -11.90 -2.20
N TRP A 168 15.72 -11.47 -3.28
CA TRP A 168 14.27 -11.55 -3.46
C TRP A 168 13.95 -12.16 -4.81
N GLU A 169 12.95 -13.03 -4.84
CA GLU A 169 12.41 -13.49 -6.11
C GLU A 169 11.65 -12.34 -6.78
N TRP A 170 12.00 -12.07 -8.03
CA TRP A 170 11.45 -11.00 -8.83
C TRP A 170 10.50 -11.60 -9.85
N LYS A 171 9.29 -11.05 -9.98
CA LYS A 171 8.38 -11.47 -11.06
C LYS A 171 8.61 -10.62 -12.30
N PRO A 172 9.03 -11.22 -13.43
CA PRO A 172 9.09 -10.52 -14.70
C PRO A 172 7.65 -10.20 -15.11
N GLY A 173 7.26 -8.96 -14.91
CA GLY A 173 5.97 -8.41 -15.31
C GLY A 173 6.19 -7.06 -15.95
N THR A 174 5.19 -6.57 -16.69
CA THR A 174 5.21 -5.22 -17.22
C THR A 174 5.36 -4.22 -16.06
N PRO A 175 6.29 -3.25 -16.15
CA PRO A 175 6.43 -2.20 -15.15
C PRO A 175 5.07 -1.54 -14.91
N ARG A 176 4.63 -1.46 -13.65
CA ARG A 176 3.28 -0.97 -13.32
C ARG A 176 3.33 0.45 -12.78
N THR A 177 2.35 1.25 -13.16
CA THR A 177 2.12 2.57 -12.56
C THR A 177 1.59 2.42 -11.13
N LEU A 178 1.70 3.49 -10.33
CA LEU A 178 1.15 3.52 -8.96
C LEU A 178 -0.32 3.07 -8.92
N LEU A 179 -1.16 3.61 -9.80
CA LEU A 179 -2.58 3.30 -9.84
C LEU A 179 -2.85 1.82 -10.14
N GLN A 180 -2.13 1.25 -11.10
CA GLN A 180 -2.26 -0.18 -11.46
C GLN A 180 -1.89 -1.11 -10.31
N VAL A 181 -0.86 -0.75 -9.54
CA VAL A 181 -0.46 -1.54 -8.37
C VAL A 181 -1.53 -1.51 -7.29
N LEU A 182 -2.06 -0.33 -6.99
CA LEU A 182 -3.04 -0.13 -5.93
C LEU A 182 -4.42 -0.74 -6.26
N GLN A 183 -4.77 -0.81 -7.54
CA GLN A 183 -6.02 -1.41 -8.01
C GLN A 183 -5.98 -2.94 -8.06
N ASP A 184 -4.82 -3.57 -8.19
CA ASP A 184 -4.71 -5.03 -8.27
C ASP A 184 -4.72 -5.67 -6.87
N PRO A 185 -5.77 -6.43 -6.50
CA PRO A 185 -5.86 -7.07 -5.19
C PRO A 185 -4.74 -8.07 -4.92
N ALA A 186 -4.20 -8.72 -5.96
CA ALA A 186 -3.15 -9.72 -5.83
C ALA A 186 -1.77 -9.11 -5.52
N LEU A 187 -1.63 -7.80 -5.72
CA LEU A 187 -0.41 -7.05 -5.41
C LEU A 187 -0.44 -6.35 -4.05
N ARG A 188 -1.58 -6.39 -3.36
CA ARG A 188 -1.72 -5.80 -2.03
C ARG A 188 -0.76 -6.51 -1.07
N HIS A 189 -0.08 -5.73 -0.25
CA HIS A 189 0.91 -6.20 0.75
C HIS A 189 2.19 -6.83 0.17
N LEU A 190 2.42 -6.75 -1.14
CA LEU A 190 3.72 -7.12 -1.71
C LEU A 190 4.77 -6.02 -1.47
N LEU A 191 6.03 -6.43 -1.53
CA LEU A 191 7.16 -5.53 -1.62
C LEU A 191 7.36 -5.11 -3.08
N PHE A 192 7.84 -3.89 -3.29
CA PHE A 192 8.13 -3.36 -4.62
C PHE A 192 9.54 -2.79 -4.69
N THR A 193 10.09 -2.76 -5.90
CA THR A 193 11.22 -1.89 -6.25
C THR A 193 10.73 -0.77 -7.15
N CYS A 194 11.32 0.41 -7.01
CA CYS A 194 11.05 1.55 -7.85
C CYS A 194 12.35 2.35 -8.08
N PRO A 195 12.97 2.27 -9.26
CA PRO A 195 14.28 2.91 -9.53
C PRO A 195 14.29 4.44 -9.34
N THR A 196 13.13 5.09 -9.42
CA THR A 196 12.98 6.53 -9.21
C THR A 196 12.94 6.93 -7.74
N LEU A 197 12.86 5.95 -6.82
CA LEU A 197 12.82 6.18 -5.38
C LEU A 197 14.16 5.75 -4.74
N PRO A 198 14.56 6.37 -3.62
CA PRO A 198 15.83 6.08 -2.98
C PRO A 198 15.87 4.70 -2.29
N TRP A 199 14.72 4.07 -2.09
CA TRP A 199 14.60 2.81 -1.35
C TRP A 199 14.59 1.59 -2.26
N ARG A 200 15.29 0.55 -1.80
CA ARG A 200 15.51 -0.72 -2.52
C ARG A 200 14.29 -1.64 -2.47
N SER A 201 13.59 -1.62 -1.34
CA SER A 201 12.30 -2.27 -1.15
C SER A 201 11.36 -1.31 -0.45
N LEU A 202 10.09 -1.35 -0.85
CA LEU A 202 9.05 -0.51 -0.29
C LEU A 202 7.71 -1.22 -0.25
N ILE A 203 6.87 -0.81 0.71
CA ILE A 203 5.46 -1.17 0.79
C ILE A 203 4.65 0.06 0.39
N LEU A 204 3.59 -0.15 -0.39
CA LEU A 204 2.65 0.91 -0.77
C LEU A 204 1.39 0.84 0.11
N ARG A 205 1.06 1.96 0.74
CA ARG A 205 -0.17 2.13 1.53
C ARG A 205 -1.00 3.27 0.94
N PRO A 206 -2.09 3.00 0.20
CA PRO A 206 -2.92 4.05 -0.36
C PRO A 206 -3.74 4.76 0.72
N LYS A 207 -3.96 6.06 0.52
CA LYS A 207 -4.93 6.87 1.26
C LYS A 207 -6.03 7.31 0.29
N TYR A 208 -7.27 7.04 0.67
CA TYR A 208 -8.44 7.31 -0.18
C TYR A 208 -9.35 8.37 0.47
N GLU A 209 -9.87 9.27 -0.36
CA GLU A 209 -11.04 10.09 -0.05
C GLU A 209 -12.30 9.32 -0.47
N LEU A 210 -13.29 9.27 0.41
CA LEU A 210 -14.61 8.73 0.11
C LEU A 210 -15.59 9.88 -0.06
N GLN A 211 -16.42 9.78 -1.10
CA GLN A 211 -17.60 10.61 -1.25
C GLN A 211 -18.82 9.75 -0.96
N ALA A 212 -19.65 10.22 -0.03
CA ALA A 212 -20.81 9.47 0.41
C ALA A 212 -22.03 10.37 0.59
N ILE A 213 -23.21 9.77 0.53
CA ILE A 213 -24.48 10.41 0.87
C ILE A 213 -24.96 9.80 2.18
N MET A 214 -25.29 10.62 3.16
CA MET A 214 -25.83 10.15 4.42
C MET A 214 -27.29 10.54 4.58
N HIS A 215 -28.02 9.69 5.31
CA HIS A 215 -29.28 10.06 5.92
C HIS A 215 -29.04 10.11 7.43
N ILE A 216 -28.94 11.33 7.95
CA ILE A 216 -28.79 11.54 9.40
C ILE A 216 -30.16 11.30 10.03
N ILE A 217 -30.27 10.27 10.85
CA ILE A 217 -31.43 10.13 11.74
C ILE A 217 -31.11 10.98 12.96
N THR A 218 -31.57 12.22 12.98
CA THR A 218 -31.41 13.10 14.14
C THR A 218 -32.12 12.48 15.35
N SER A 219 -31.37 11.79 16.21
CA SER A 219 -31.81 11.38 17.53
C SER A 219 -30.95 11.99 18.65
N LEU A 220 -30.39 13.18 18.44
CA LEU A 220 -29.83 14.00 19.51
C LEU A 220 -30.38 15.42 19.45
N ARG A 221 -31.34 15.68 20.36
CA ARG A 221 -31.65 17.01 20.87
C ARG A 221 -30.36 17.72 21.29
N ALA A 222 -30.27 18.99 20.92
CA ALA A 222 -29.70 20.07 21.73
C ALA A 222 -28.47 19.73 22.58
N ALA A 223 -27.28 19.92 22.01
CA ALA A 223 -26.12 20.41 22.76
C ALA A 223 -25.92 21.92 22.50
N ALA A 224 -27.03 22.66 22.47
CA ALA A 224 -27.02 24.10 22.69
C ALA A 224 -27.83 24.32 23.97
N THR A 225 -27.18 24.87 24.99
CA THR A 225 -27.75 25.32 26.25
C THR A 225 -29.08 26.06 26.03
N PRO A 226 -30.18 25.67 26.70
CA PRO A 226 -31.44 26.40 26.57
C PRO A 226 -31.38 27.63 27.49
N SER A 227 -31.34 28.82 26.91
CA SER A 227 -31.81 30.03 27.58
C SER A 227 -32.97 30.63 26.79
N ALA A 228 -34.14 30.57 27.42
CA ALA A 228 -35.38 31.29 27.16
C ALA A 228 -36.20 30.96 25.89
N ALA A 229 -37.40 30.43 26.20
CA ALA A 229 -38.70 30.73 25.61
C ALA A 229 -39.12 30.08 24.28
N GLN A 230 -39.98 29.05 24.45
CA GLN A 230 -41.28 28.84 23.79
C GLN A 230 -41.49 29.36 22.36
N SER A 231 -41.73 28.42 21.44
CA SER A 231 -43.04 28.32 20.78
C SER A 231 -43.13 26.97 20.06
N GLN A 232 -44.30 26.34 20.20
CA GLN A 232 -44.70 25.16 19.44
C GLN A 232 -44.81 25.53 17.96
N ASP A 233 -44.25 24.70 17.10
CA ASP A 233 -44.92 24.35 15.85
C ASP A 233 -44.55 22.92 15.48
N GLU A 234 -45.56 22.16 15.07
CA GLU A 234 -45.42 20.82 14.51
C GLU A 234 -44.77 20.89 13.12
N ASP A 235 -44.32 19.73 12.66
CA ASP A 235 -43.90 19.41 11.28
C ASP A 235 -42.39 19.31 11.01
N LEU A 236 -42.09 18.36 10.13
CA LEU A 236 -40.84 18.03 9.48
C LEU A 236 -39.92 17.06 10.23
N THR A 237 -40.24 15.77 10.04
CA THR A 237 -39.22 14.75 9.76
C THR A 237 -38.45 15.17 8.49
N ARG A 238 -37.55 16.15 8.62
CA ARG A 238 -36.66 16.56 7.53
C ARG A 238 -35.50 15.59 7.48
N GLY A 239 -35.63 14.56 6.65
CA GLY A 239 -34.49 13.77 6.22
C GLY A 239 -33.54 14.69 5.44
N PHE A 240 -32.37 14.96 5.99
CA PHE A 240 -31.31 15.66 5.29
C PHE A 240 -30.60 14.68 4.35
N GLN A 241 -30.70 14.92 3.04
CA GLN A 241 -29.85 14.29 2.03
C GLN A 241 -28.64 15.20 1.80
N GLY A 242 -27.54 14.88 2.46
CA GLY A 242 -26.25 15.57 2.29
C GLY A 242 -25.22 14.64 1.65
N GLN A 243 -24.44 15.17 0.72
CA GLN A 243 -23.22 14.55 0.19
C GLN A 243 -22.03 15.03 1.03
N LEU A 244 -21.10 14.14 1.35
CA LEU A 244 -19.97 14.41 2.23
C LEU A 244 -18.67 14.16 1.49
N LYS A 245 -17.65 14.91 1.88
CA LYS A 245 -16.26 14.64 1.54
C LYS A 245 -15.51 14.30 2.82
N TYR A 246 -14.94 13.10 2.88
CA TYR A 246 -14.04 12.70 3.95
C TYR A 246 -12.59 12.97 3.55
N VAL A 247 -11.93 13.93 4.21
CA VAL A 247 -10.52 14.26 3.96
C VAL A 247 -9.72 13.80 5.17
N GLN A 248 -8.77 12.88 4.96
CA GLN A 248 -7.87 12.43 6.01
C GLN A 248 -6.70 13.41 6.15
N GLN A 249 -6.50 13.95 7.35
CA GLN A 249 -5.24 14.55 7.79
C GLN A 249 -4.66 13.68 8.90
N ASP A 250 -3.41 13.24 8.75
CA ASP A 250 -2.70 12.56 9.83
C ASP A 250 -2.02 13.61 10.71
N SER A 251 -2.32 13.56 11.99
CA SER A 251 -1.56 14.19 13.06
C SER A 251 -0.18 13.52 13.18
N SER A 252 0.88 14.28 12.96
CA SER A 252 2.19 13.97 13.57
C SER A 252 2.06 14.16 15.09
N PRO A 253 2.64 13.29 15.94
CA PRO A 253 2.75 13.62 17.35
C PRO A 253 3.70 14.83 17.46
N GLN A 254 3.16 16.01 17.72
CA GLN A 254 3.95 17.11 18.26
C GLN A 254 4.37 16.68 19.67
N GLU A 255 5.66 16.39 19.85
CA GLU A 255 6.28 16.43 21.17
C GLU A 255 5.97 17.80 21.79
N GLY A 256 5.27 17.78 22.93
CA GLY A 256 5.03 18.96 23.73
C GLY A 256 6.36 19.49 24.30
N PRO A 257 6.44 20.79 24.61
CA PRO A 257 7.68 21.39 25.07
C PRO A 257 8.05 20.86 26.46
N GLU A 258 9.28 20.39 26.62
CA GLU A 258 9.88 20.17 27.93
C GLU A 258 9.89 21.49 28.70
N ALA A 259 9.20 21.51 29.84
CA ALA A 259 9.27 22.60 30.79
C ALA A 259 10.63 22.54 31.51
N HIS A 260 11.41 23.61 31.39
CA HIS A 260 12.54 23.93 32.27
C HIS A 260 12.06 24.49 33.60
#